data_AF-A0A7Y9J3A9-F1
#
_entry.id   AF-A0A7Y9J3A9-F1
#
_cell.length_a   1.000
_cell.length_b   1.000
_cell.length_c   1.000
_cell.angle_alpha   90.00
_cell.angle_beta   90.00
_cell.angle_gamma   90.00
#
_symmetry.space_group_name_H-M   'P 1'
#
loop_
_entity.id
_entity.type
_entity.pdbx_description
1 polymer ?
#
loop_
_entity_poly.entity_id
_entity_poly.type
_entity_poly.pdbx_seq_one_letter_code
_entity_poly.pdbx_strand_id
1 'polypeptide(L)'
;MRNEPVVSGREYSVDEVHGHPATELEDFEGKTSFRATYGTHQHDVVGVGTVEDEKAVVHEKQGDDGGGRDVRVWQVTPTTEGFAAEHVPNA
;
A
#
# COMPACT_ATOMS: atom_id res chain seq x y z
N MET A 1 -12.65 -4.90 -11.77
CA MET A 1 -12.73 -5.97 -10.75
C MET A 1 -13.53 -5.43 -9.57
N ARG A 2 -14.29 -6.27 -8.85
CA ARG A 2 -15.04 -5.79 -7.67
C ARG A 2 -14.06 -5.68 -6.51
N ASN A 3 -13.56 -4.48 -6.23
CA ASN A 3 -12.71 -4.23 -5.07
C ASN A 3 -13.53 -4.50 -3.81
N GLU A 4 -13.18 -5.55 -3.09
CA GLU A 4 -13.78 -5.85 -1.79
C GLU A 4 -13.50 -4.67 -0.82
N PRO A 5 -14.36 -4.42 0.18
CA PRO A 5 -14.17 -3.30 1.09
C PRO A 5 -12.84 -3.41 1.84
N VAL A 6 -11.98 -2.40 1.71
CA VAL A 6 -10.79 -2.25 2.55
C VAL A 6 -11.22 -1.94 3.99
N VAL A 7 -10.68 -2.67 4.95
CA VAL A 7 -10.95 -2.50 6.38
C VAL A 7 -9.87 -1.59 6.97
N SER A 8 -10.24 -0.38 7.38
CA SER A 8 -9.33 0.55 8.03
C SER A 8 -8.79 0.00 9.36
N GLY A 9 -7.57 0.39 9.73
CA GLY A 9 -6.97 0.02 11.02
C GLY A 9 -6.56 -1.44 11.13
N ARG A 10 -6.44 -2.15 10.01
CA ARG A 10 -5.97 -3.54 9.94
C ARG A 10 -4.66 -3.59 9.18
N GLU A 11 -3.77 -4.45 9.65
CA GLU A 11 -2.51 -4.74 8.98
C GLU A 11 -2.76 -5.76 7.86
N TYR A 12 -2.44 -5.36 6.64
CA TYR A 12 -2.41 -6.20 5.45
C TYR A 12 -0.95 -6.57 5.19
N SER A 13 -0.67 -7.84 4.91
CA SER A 13 0.66 -8.23 4.42
C SER A 13 0.89 -7.67 3.02
N VAL A 14 2.07 -7.11 2.76
CA VAL A 14 2.49 -6.71 1.42
C VAL A 14 3.21 -7.87 0.76
N ASP A 15 2.59 -8.46 -0.26
CA ASP A 15 3.14 -9.65 -0.92
C ASP A 15 4.20 -9.28 -1.97
N GLU A 16 3.93 -8.22 -2.73
CA GLU A 16 4.77 -7.73 -3.82
C GLU A 16 4.61 -6.23 -4.01
N VAL A 17 5.68 -5.58 -4.44
CA VAL A 17 5.77 -4.19 -4.88
C VAL A 17 6.33 -4.21 -6.31
N HIS A 18 5.71 -3.48 -7.23
CA HIS A 18 6.08 -3.48 -8.65
C HIS A 18 6.16 -4.87 -9.31
N GLY A 19 5.41 -5.85 -8.79
CA GLY A 19 5.41 -7.24 -9.27
C GLY A 19 6.59 -8.09 -8.81
N HIS A 20 7.37 -7.62 -7.84
CA HIS A 20 8.45 -8.37 -7.18
C HIS A 20 8.35 -8.28 -5.66
N PRO A 21 8.98 -9.18 -4.89
CA PRO A 21 9.01 -9.07 -3.43
C PRO A 21 9.58 -7.71 -3.00
N ALA A 22 8.97 -7.07 -1.99
CA ALA A 22 9.49 -5.86 -1.39
C ALA A 22 10.76 -6.19 -0.58
N THR A 23 11.77 -5.34 -0.69
CA THR A 23 13.09 -5.55 -0.08
C THR A 23 13.50 -4.41 0.83
N GLU A 24 13.05 -3.19 0.55
CA GLU A 24 13.34 -1.97 1.32
C GLU A 24 12.18 -0.98 1.26
N LEU A 25 12.18 0.04 2.12
CA LEU A 25 11.09 1.03 2.16
C LEU A 25 11.05 1.90 0.90
N GLU A 26 12.21 2.10 0.30
CA GLU A 26 12.42 2.88 -0.92
C GLU A 26 11.72 2.26 -2.13
N ASP A 27 11.38 0.96 -2.08
CA ASP A 27 10.53 0.31 -3.09
C ASP A 27 9.12 0.94 -3.19
N PHE A 28 8.68 1.65 -2.15
CA PHE A 28 7.40 2.35 -2.11
C PHE A 28 7.51 3.85 -2.46
N GLU A 29 8.72 4.38 -2.69
CA GLU A 29 8.92 5.81 -2.96
C GLU A 29 8.52 6.19 -4.40
N GLY A 30 7.90 7.36 -4.56
CA GLY A 30 7.46 7.86 -5.86
C GLY A 30 6.24 7.10 -6.37
N LYS A 31 6.13 6.91 -7.69
CA LYS A 31 5.01 6.14 -8.26
C LYS A 31 5.21 4.67 -7.91
N THR A 32 4.30 4.11 -7.13
CA THR A 32 4.40 2.72 -6.65
C THR A 32 3.10 1.94 -6.85
N SER A 33 3.21 0.62 -6.88
CA SER A 33 2.08 -0.29 -6.86
C SER A 33 2.42 -1.52 -6.04
N PHE A 34 1.52 -1.97 -5.17
CA PHE A 34 1.74 -3.16 -4.35
C PHE A 34 0.44 -3.94 -4.10
N ARG A 35 0.58 -5.23 -3.80
CA ARG A 35 -0.55 -6.09 -3.41
C ARG A 35 -0.61 -6.24 -1.89
N ALA A 36 -1.73 -5.83 -1.31
CA ALA A 36 -2.03 -5.93 0.11
C ALA A 36 -3.01 -7.08 0.38
N THR A 37 -2.67 -8.00 1.27
CA THR A 37 -3.48 -9.19 1.59
C THR A 37 -3.89 -9.21 3.06
N TYR A 38 -5.17 -9.46 3.34
CA TYR A 38 -5.71 -9.69 4.68
C TYR A 38 -6.68 -10.87 4.69
N GLY A 39 -6.23 -11.99 5.27
CA GLY A 39 -6.97 -13.25 5.20
C GLY A 39 -7.13 -13.71 3.74
N THR A 40 -8.36 -13.80 3.27
CA THR A 40 -8.68 -14.16 1.87
C THR A 40 -8.83 -12.95 0.94
N HIS A 41 -8.76 -11.73 1.46
CA HIS A 41 -8.98 -10.51 0.67
C HIS A 41 -7.66 -10.00 0.13
N GLN A 42 -7.65 -9.62 -1.15
CA GLN A 42 -6.51 -9.01 -1.82
C GLN A 42 -6.91 -7.64 -2.36
N HIS A 43 -6.03 -6.66 -2.22
CA HIS A 43 -6.23 -5.30 -2.69
C HIS A 43 -4.98 -4.81 -3.41
N ASP A 44 -5.13 -4.51 -4.69
CA ASP A 44 -4.07 -3.90 -5.48
C ASP A 44 -4.09 -2.38 -5.24
N VAL A 45 -3.00 -1.87 -4.69
CA VAL A 45 -2.79 -0.44 -4.46
C VAL A 45 -1.93 0.10 -5.59
N VAL A 46 -2.40 1.16 -6.24
CA VAL A 46 -1.58 1.97 -7.16
C VAL A 46 -1.57 3.38 -6.61
N GLY A 47 -0.39 3.97 -6.44
CA GLY A 47 -0.28 5.21 -5.70
C GLY A 47 1.00 6.00 -5.91
N VAL A 48 1.14 7.05 -5.10
CA VAL A 48 2.38 7.79 -4.94
C VAL A 48 2.80 7.70 -3.48
N GLY A 49 3.98 7.16 -3.23
CA GLY A 49 4.53 7.01 -1.90
C GLY A 49 5.65 8.00 -1.58
N THR A 50 5.77 8.29 -0.29
CA THR A 50 6.87 9.04 0.31
C THR A 50 7.42 8.22 1.46
N VAL A 51 8.74 8.08 1.55
CA VAL A 51 9.38 7.47 2.73
C VAL A 51 9.58 8.55 3.79
N GLU A 52 9.08 8.27 5.00
CA GLU A 52 9.15 9.15 6.16
C GLU A 52 9.65 8.34 7.36
N ASP A 53 10.85 8.65 7.85
CA ASP A 53 11.50 7.96 8.97
C ASP A 53 11.55 6.43 8.77
N GLU A 54 10.71 5.67 9.48
CA GLU A 54 10.68 4.20 9.51
C GLU A 54 9.47 3.61 8.77
N LYS A 55 8.81 4.38 7.91
CA LYS A 55 7.64 3.95 7.14
C LYS A 55 7.57 4.59 5.75
N ALA A 56 6.75 4.02 4.89
CA ALA A 56 6.31 4.68 3.67
C ALA A 56 4.83 5.08 3.80
N VAL A 57 4.48 6.27 3.32
CA VAL A 57 3.09 6.76 3.23
C VAL A 57 2.70 6.77 1.76
N VAL A 58 1.78 5.89 1.37
CA VAL A 58 1.31 5.74 -0.01
C VAL A 58 -0.10 6.29 -0.18
N HIS A 59 -0.22 7.31 -1.03
CA HIS A 59 -1.51 7.85 -1.45
C HIS A 59 -2.05 7.01 -2.61
N GLU A 60 -3.02 6.14 -2.34
CA GLU A 60 -3.73 5.34 -3.35
C GLU A 60 -4.47 6.28 -4.30
N LYS A 61 -4.27 6.08 -5.59
CA LYS A 61 -4.84 6.89 -6.66
C LYS A 61 -5.99 6.14 -7.31
N GLN A 62 -7.01 6.86 -7.75
CA GLN A 62 -8.16 6.25 -8.41
C GLN A 62 -7.80 5.64 -9.77
N GLY A 63 -6.79 6.19 -10.46
CA GLY A 63 -6.34 5.70 -11.75
C GLY A 63 -5.31 4.58 -11.62
N ASP A 64 -5.47 3.54 -12.44
CA ASP A 64 -4.55 2.39 -12.52
C ASP A 64 -3.13 2.78 -13.00
N ASP A 65 -2.94 4.02 -13.49
CA ASP A 65 -1.66 4.60 -13.90
C ASP A 65 -0.98 5.43 -12.78
N GLY A 66 -1.53 5.42 -11.57
CA GLY A 66 -1.10 6.28 -10.46
C GLY A 66 -1.51 7.74 -10.65
N GLY A 67 -2.46 8.03 -11.54
CA GLY A 67 -3.06 9.33 -11.77
C GLY A 67 -4.42 9.51 -11.07
N GLY A 68 -4.92 10.75 -11.08
CA GLY A 68 -6.22 11.08 -10.50
C GLY A 68 -6.17 11.44 -9.02
N ARG A 69 -7.36 11.48 -8.39
CA ARG A 69 -7.52 11.87 -6.99
C ARG A 69 -7.05 10.77 -6.04
N ASP A 70 -6.64 11.19 -4.85
CA ASP A 70 -6.38 10.29 -3.73
C ASP A 70 -7.69 9.65 -3.28
N VAL A 71 -7.66 8.34 -3.10
CA VAL A 71 -8.80 7.54 -2.62
C VAL A 71 -8.58 7.09 -1.18
N ARG A 72 -7.35 6.69 -0.84
CA ARG A 72 -6.93 6.22 0.48
C ARG A 72 -5.49 6.59 0.76
N VAL A 73 -5.11 6.57 2.04
CA VAL A 73 -3.73 6.67 2.47
C VAL A 73 -3.34 5.37 3.17
N TRP A 74 -2.22 4.79 2.75
CA TRP A 74 -1.66 3.58 3.31
C TRP A 74 -0.36 3.91 4.04
N GLN A 75 -0.20 3.40 5.26
CA GLN A 75 1.09 3.39 5.95
C GLN A 75 1.70 2.00 5.80
N VAL A 76 2.91 1.94 5.27
CA VAL A 76 3.68 0.71 5.09
C VAL A 76 4.85 0.71 6.06
N THR A 77 4.94 -0.32 6.89
CA THR A 77 5.99 -0.48 7.90
C THR A 77 6.74 -1.79 7.73
N PRO A 78 8.06 -1.84 8.00
CA PRO A 78 8.80 -3.10 8.03
C PRO A 78 8.32 -3.99 9.17
N THR A 79 8.31 -5.30 8.95
CA THR A 79 8.03 -6.33 9.95
C THR A 79 9.11 -7.40 9.91
N THR A 80 9.04 -8.40 10.80
CA THR A 80 9.97 -9.54 10.75
C THR A 80 9.76 -10.45 9.53
N GLU A 81 8.61 -10.36 8.86
CA GLU A 81 8.23 -11.23 7.74
C GLU A 81 8.20 -10.49 6.38
N GLY A 82 8.52 -9.20 6.36
CA GLY A 82 8.45 -8.36 5.18
C GLY A 82 7.90 -6.99 5.52
N PHE A 83 6.77 -6.62 4.92
CA PHE A 83 6.12 -5.33 5.13
C PHE A 83 4.63 -5.50 5.43
N ALA A 84 4.09 -4.64 6.27
CA ALA A 84 2.66 -4.54 6.55
C ALA A 84 2.15 -3.18 6.08
N ALA A 85 0.96 -3.16 5.48
CA ALA A 85 0.25 -1.96 5.05
C ALA A 85 -1.03 -1.77 5.86
N GLU A 86 -1.25 -0.58 6.39
CA GLU A 86 -2.47 -0.18 7.08
C GLU A 86 -3.15 0.96 6.34
N HIS A 87 -4.44 0.81 6.02
CA HIS A 87 -5.26 1.94 5.58
C HIS A 87 -5.60 2.83 6.79
N VAL A 88 -5.01 4.02 6.81
CA VAL A 88 -5.27 5.03 7.85
C VAL A 88 -6.39 5.97 7.40
N PRO A 89 -7.45 6.16 8.21
CA PRO A 89 -8.44 7.19 7.93
C PRO A 89 -7.75 8.55 7.88
N ASN A 90 -8.03 9.35 6.85
CA ASN A 90 -7.70 10.77 6.90
C ASN A 90 -8.47 11.39 8.08
N ALA A 91 -7.74 12.08 8.97
CA ALA A 91 -8.32 12.83 10.08
C ALA A 91 -9.27 13.93 9.62
#